data_AF-A0A7L4TR21-F1
#
_entry.id   AF-A0A7L4TR21-F1
#
_cell.length_a   1.000
_cell.length_b   1.000
_cell.length_c   1.000
_cell.angle_alpha   90.00
_cell.angle_beta   90.00
_cell.angle_gamma   90.00
#
_symmetry.space_group_name_H-M   'P 1'
#
loop_
_entity.id
_entity.type
_entity.pdbx_description
1 polymer ?
#
loop_
_entity_poly.entity_id
_entity_poly.type
_entity_poly.pdbx_seq_one_letter_code
_entity_poly.pdbx_strand_id
1 'polypeptide(L)'
;MQKLYILLLLTFSSLVVGQTGMGTPTPRGALDINRPLTNTFGLVLPTNDDTAKMLNPQGGTIAEGTMMYDSTDKCIKFFDGTAWSDCLTVGSSNSYLTADCTKDGFVGTFERGTTLSGATFKITITNKGKRASKLLSFQTTDLVLSGVSGISVSGVSLPSAIIPVGQSITVTYNLSGTPTGGGTLTGDWSNIDLGCTNTVTVNSGNIRIAYWASYTIGSSHFSTFNAQLQNPVNYGSGGTYSNMKGFIFTNITNTLATLSATQLVNNYDIICTGFSNMSSIEAAKIKEYVDKGGIAFVLCDDNVGTALLNVFGGTGSVTAGDIDANVTTNSINNGAFGITENTKIAGEGSLGRINTNQLPSGAVILADYNSQAKVFLLGNDNRAIFFWDEGAFRNTIVRDAIDTTQEKFLHNVMAYALGKI
;
A
#
# COMPACT_ATOMS: atom_id res chain seq x y z
N MET A 1 -60.41 77.43 17.51
CA MET A 1 -59.31 76.85 18.33
C MET A 1 -59.17 75.33 18.13
N GLN A 2 -60.25 74.54 18.09
CA GLN A 2 -60.21 73.07 17.95
C GLN A 2 -59.53 72.53 16.67
N LYS A 3 -59.65 73.22 15.53
CA LYS A 3 -59.00 72.84 14.27
C LYS A 3 -57.48 73.07 14.26
N LEU A 4 -56.97 73.97 15.11
CA LEU A 4 -55.54 74.28 15.21
C LEU A 4 -54.79 73.21 16.02
N TYR A 5 -55.43 72.66 17.06
CA TYR A 5 -54.88 71.56 17.85
C TYR A 5 -54.76 70.25 17.04
N ILE A 6 -55.72 69.96 16.18
CA ILE A 6 -55.70 68.77 15.31
C ILE A 6 -54.55 68.86 14.29
N LEU A 7 -54.29 70.05 13.73
CA LEU A 7 -53.18 70.25 12.79
C LEU A 7 -51.81 70.10 13.50
N LEU A 8 -51.69 70.59 14.74
CA LEU A 8 -50.47 70.49 15.54
C LEU A 8 -50.17 69.04 15.97
N LEU A 9 -51.21 68.26 16.30
CA LEU A 9 -51.13 66.84 16.64
C LEU A 9 -50.80 65.96 15.42
N LEU A 10 -51.31 66.30 14.24
CA LEU A 10 -50.96 65.62 12.98
C LEU A 10 -49.50 65.87 12.57
N THR A 11 -48.96 67.08 12.76
CA THR A 11 -47.54 67.38 12.48
C THR A 11 -46.55 66.74 13.46
N PHE A 12 -46.98 66.41 14.68
CA PHE A 12 -46.14 65.69 15.65
C PHE A 12 -46.11 64.16 15.38
N SER A 13 -47.13 63.62 14.70
CA SER A 13 -47.24 62.18 14.39
C SER A 13 -46.33 61.71 13.23
N SER A 14 -45.77 62.62 12.44
CA SER A 14 -44.81 62.30 11.36
C SER A 14 -43.36 62.11 11.84
N LEU A 15 -43.10 62.14 13.16
CA LEU A 15 -41.76 61.91 13.73
C LEU A 15 -41.54 60.46 14.20
N VAL A 16 -42.43 59.54 13.83
CA VAL A 16 -42.36 58.13 14.23
C VAL A 16 -41.55 57.31 13.21
N VAL A 17 -40.26 57.12 13.55
CA VAL A 17 -39.29 56.10 13.10
C VAL A 17 -39.15 55.80 11.60
N GLY A 18 -38.32 56.61 10.93
CA GLY A 18 -37.40 56.12 9.89
C GLY A 18 -35.98 56.13 10.45
N GLN A 19 -35.60 55.13 11.26
CA GLN A 19 -34.21 55.02 11.71
C GLN A 19 -33.34 54.52 10.53
N THR A 20 -32.72 55.43 9.77
CA THR A 20 -31.53 55.09 8.97
C THR A 20 -30.34 55.75 9.63
N GLY A 21 -29.68 55.03 10.53
CA GLY A 21 -28.62 55.65 11.32
C GLY A 21 -27.32 55.82 10.56
N MET A 22 -26.78 57.02 10.63
CA MET A 22 -25.35 57.27 10.50
C MET A 22 -24.89 58.10 11.70
N GLY A 23 -24.28 57.41 12.69
CA GLY A 23 -23.36 57.99 13.68
C GLY A 23 -23.77 58.03 15.16
N THR A 24 -24.88 57.45 15.64
CA THR A 24 -25.45 57.95 16.92
C THR A 24 -26.59 57.09 17.52
N PRO A 25 -27.05 57.29 18.80
CA PRO A 25 -27.34 56.25 19.82
C PRO A 25 -28.52 55.28 19.57
N THR A 26 -28.97 55.15 18.33
CA THR A 26 -30.06 54.31 17.83
C THR A 26 -29.90 54.02 16.32
N PRO A 27 -28.77 53.47 15.81
CA PRO A 27 -28.71 52.01 15.55
C PRO A 27 -27.31 51.37 15.34
N ARG A 28 -27.26 50.03 15.27
CA ARG A 28 -26.08 49.18 14.98
C ARG A 28 -26.30 48.16 13.82
N GLY A 29 -27.01 48.60 12.77
CA GLY A 29 -27.43 47.82 11.57
C GLY A 29 -28.96 47.64 11.55
N ALA A 30 -29.69 47.69 10.43
CA ALA A 30 -29.40 47.17 9.09
C ALA A 30 -29.60 48.20 7.97
N LEU A 31 -28.62 48.27 7.06
CA LEU A 31 -28.81 48.77 5.70
C LEU A 31 -29.21 47.58 4.85
N ASP A 32 -30.52 47.33 4.72
CA ASP A 32 -31.01 46.40 3.71
C ASP A 32 -31.11 47.15 2.38
N ILE A 33 -30.24 46.82 1.44
CA ILE A 33 -30.24 47.38 0.08
C ILE A 33 -31.20 46.64 -0.86
N ASN A 34 -31.91 45.61 -0.38
CA ASN A 34 -32.82 44.81 -1.19
C ASN A 34 -34.25 45.37 -1.22
N ARG A 35 -35.06 44.86 -2.16
CA ARG A 35 -36.49 45.18 -2.27
C ARG A 35 -37.32 44.04 -1.68
N PRO A 36 -38.55 44.29 -1.19
CA PRO A 36 -39.37 43.28 -0.48
C PRO A 36 -39.59 41.94 -1.21
N LEU A 37 -39.42 41.90 -2.53
CA LEU A 37 -39.65 40.71 -3.36
C LEU A 37 -38.40 40.26 -4.14
N THR A 38 -37.28 40.99 -4.08
CA THR A 38 -36.07 40.70 -4.87
C THR A 38 -34.80 41.13 -4.14
N ASN A 39 -33.84 40.21 -4.00
CA ASN A 39 -32.55 40.43 -3.36
C ASN A 39 -31.41 40.57 -4.39
N THR A 40 -31.50 41.57 -5.28
CA THR A 40 -30.59 41.71 -6.44
C THR A 40 -29.61 42.87 -6.35
N PHE A 41 -29.61 43.64 -5.26
CA PHE A 41 -28.69 44.76 -5.08
C PHE A 41 -27.48 44.34 -4.26
N GLY A 42 -26.28 44.65 -4.76
CA GLY A 42 -25.01 44.39 -4.08
C GLY A 42 -24.47 45.62 -3.36
N LEU A 43 -23.72 45.39 -2.27
CA LEU A 43 -22.98 46.46 -1.59
C LEU A 43 -21.67 46.70 -2.35
N VAL A 44 -21.49 47.90 -2.91
CA VAL A 44 -20.22 48.32 -3.51
C VAL A 44 -19.39 49.03 -2.44
N LEU A 45 -18.26 48.45 -2.09
CA LEU A 45 -17.32 49.05 -1.13
C LEU A 45 -16.42 50.09 -1.82
N PRO A 46 -15.87 51.07 -1.08
CA PRO A 46 -14.82 51.94 -1.58
C PRO A 46 -13.69 51.11 -2.19
N THR A 47 -13.39 51.40 -3.45
CA THR A 47 -12.39 50.64 -4.21
C THR A 47 -11.09 51.42 -4.24
N ASN A 48 -10.00 50.80 -3.79
CA ASN A 48 -8.68 51.39 -3.79
C ASN A 48 -7.62 50.33 -4.12
N ASP A 49 -6.49 50.71 -4.70
CA ASP A 49 -5.36 49.81 -4.97
C ASP A 49 -4.39 49.68 -3.78
N ASP A 50 -4.53 50.54 -2.77
CA ASP A 50 -3.73 50.54 -1.54
C ASP A 50 -4.56 51.01 -0.32
N THR A 51 -4.43 50.29 0.79
CA THR A 51 -4.98 50.64 2.10
C THR A 51 -4.54 52.01 2.63
N ALA A 52 -3.34 52.48 2.26
CA ALA A 52 -2.81 53.78 2.66
C ALA A 52 -3.57 54.97 2.03
N LYS A 53 -4.32 54.73 0.95
CA LYS A 53 -5.13 55.75 0.25
C LYS A 53 -6.54 55.88 0.83
N MET A 54 -6.90 55.05 1.81
CA MET A 54 -8.15 55.21 2.56
C MET A 54 -8.03 56.41 3.51
N LEU A 55 -9.07 57.24 3.57
CA LEU A 55 -9.10 58.44 4.40
C LEU A 55 -10.30 58.39 5.36
N ASN A 56 -10.13 58.90 6.57
CA ASN A 56 -11.24 59.14 7.48
C ASN A 56 -11.96 60.44 7.05
N PRO A 57 -13.26 60.40 6.71
CA PRO A 57 -14.01 61.61 6.33
C PRO A 57 -14.05 62.70 7.40
N GLN A 58 -13.87 62.35 8.68
CA GLN A 58 -13.83 63.29 9.81
C GLN A 58 -12.41 63.85 10.06
N GLY A 59 -11.42 63.46 9.24
CA GLY A 59 -10.01 63.71 9.50
C GLY A 59 -9.42 62.74 10.55
N GLY A 60 -8.10 62.73 10.68
CA GLY A 60 -7.39 61.85 11.63
C GLY A 60 -7.20 60.41 11.11
N THR A 61 -7.06 59.46 12.04
CA THR A 61 -6.83 58.04 11.73
C THR A 61 -8.09 57.35 11.22
N ILE A 62 -7.94 56.29 10.42
CA ILE A 62 -9.06 55.47 9.95
C ILE A 62 -9.82 54.88 11.14
N ALA A 63 -11.15 54.83 11.02
CA ALA A 63 -12.02 54.27 12.05
C ALA A 63 -12.02 52.73 12.01
N GLU A 64 -12.00 52.09 13.18
CA GLU A 64 -12.22 50.64 13.32
C GLU A 64 -13.50 50.21 12.59
N GLY A 65 -13.45 49.07 11.90
CA GLY A 65 -14.54 48.52 11.11
C GLY A 65 -14.66 49.07 9.69
N THR A 66 -13.76 49.97 9.27
CA THR A 66 -13.72 50.44 7.87
C THR A 66 -13.46 49.27 6.93
N MET A 67 -14.28 49.09 5.89
CA MET A 67 -14.11 48.05 4.86
C MET A 67 -13.80 48.68 3.50
N MET A 68 -12.95 48.01 2.71
CA MET A 68 -12.61 48.41 1.34
C MET A 68 -12.58 47.21 0.40
N TYR A 69 -12.79 47.47 -0.89
CA TYR A 69 -12.43 46.54 -1.95
C TYR A 69 -11.04 46.92 -2.48
N ASP A 70 -10.06 46.04 -2.27
CA ASP A 70 -8.73 46.19 -2.81
C ASP A 70 -8.73 45.82 -4.30
N SER A 71 -8.47 46.79 -5.17
CA SER A 71 -8.51 46.63 -6.62
C SER A 71 -7.27 45.93 -7.19
N THR A 72 -6.17 45.87 -6.45
CA THR A 72 -4.97 45.10 -6.77
C THR A 72 -5.21 43.64 -6.43
N ASP A 73 -5.67 43.40 -5.20
CA ASP A 73 -5.88 42.08 -4.63
C ASP A 73 -7.22 41.44 -4.98
N LYS A 74 -8.13 42.23 -5.58
CA LYS A 74 -9.51 41.87 -5.98
C LYS A 74 -10.34 41.28 -4.85
N CYS A 75 -10.21 41.83 -3.64
CA CYS A 75 -10.81 41.26 -2.44
C CYS A 75 -11.29 42.33 -1.44
N ILE A 76 -12.07 41.92 -0.44
CA ILE A 76 -12.51 42.81 0.64
C ILE A 76 -11.45 42.80 1.76
N LYS A 77 -11.14 43.96 2.34
CA LYS A 77 -10.30 44.12 3.55
C LYS A 77 -11.05 44.94 4.60
N PHE A 78 -10.77 44.75 5.89
CA PHE A 78 -11.31 45.58 6.98
C PHE A 78 -10.21 46.11 7.89
N PHE A 79 -10.42 47.26 8.53
CA PHE A 79 -9.49 47.84 9.50
C PHE A 79 -9.93 47.50 10.94
N ASP A 80 -9.04 46.93 11.76
CA ASP A 80 -9.35 46.48 13.13
C ASP A 80 -9.15 47.55 14.22
N GLY A 81 -8.88 48.80 13.81
CA GLY A 81 -8.56 49.91 14.72
C GLY A 81 -7.05 50.14 14.86
N THR A 82 -6.22 49.17 14.47
CA THR A 82 -4.76 49.25 14.52
C THR A 82 -4.09 48.93 13.18
N ALA A 83 -4.58 47.91 12.47
CA ALA A 83 -4.05 47.43 11.21
C ALA A 83 -5.17 47.04 10.22
N TRP A 84 -4.82 46.96 8.94
CA TRP A 84 -5.71 46.40 7.93
C TRP A 84 -5.60 44.88 7.91
N SER A 85 -6.74 44.21 7.77
CA SER A 85 -6.82 42.79 7.51
C SER A 85 -6.26 42.46 6.13
N ASP A 86 -5.84 41.21 5.96
CA ASP A 86 -5.73 40.61 4.64
C ASP A 86 -7.11 40.47 3.97
N CYS A 87 -7.13 39.93 2.75
CA CYS A 87 -8.36 39.60 2.04
C CYS A 87 -9.31 38.73 2.89
N LEU A 88 -10.47 39.28 3.22
CA LEU A 88 -11.62 38.56 3.71
C LEU A 88 -12.11 37.61 2.61
N THR A 89 -11.67 36.36 2.67
CA THR A 89 -12.16 35.30 1.79
C THR A 89 -12.98 34.30 2.61
N VAL A 90 -14.10 33.87 2.05
CA VAL A 90 -14.80 32.67 2.51
C VAL A 90 -14.00 31.46 2.05
N GLY A 91 -13.24 30.85 2.97
CA GLY A 91 -12.55 29.59 2.75
C GLY A 91 -11.47 29.64 1.67
N SER A 92 -10.28 30.17 1.99
CA SER A 92 -9.10 29.94 1.15
C SER A 92 -8.70 28.46 1.24
N SER A 93 -9.28 27.61 0.38
CA SER A 93 -8.66 26.33 0.07
C SER A 93 -7.25 26.62 -0.46
N ASN A 94 -6.27 25.79 -0.10
CA ASN A 94 -4.92 25.88 -0.68
C ASN A 94 -4.90 25.39 -2.14
N SER A 95 -5.95 25.64 -2.93
CA SER A 95 -6.13 25.15 -4.31
C SER A 95 -5.06 25.61 -5.30
N TYR A 96 -4.16 26.50 -4.86
CA TYR A 96 -3.02 26.99 -5.62
C TYR A 96 -1.69 26.29 -5.27
N LEU A 97 -1.68 25.46 -4.22
CA LEU A 97 -0.57 24.57 -3.89
C LEU A 97 -0.82 23.20 -4.52
N THR A 98 0.25 22.58 -5.02
CA THR A 98 0.20 21.20 -5.51
C THR A 98 1.33 20.40 -4.88
N ALA A 99 1.04 19.21 -4.36
CA ALA A 99 2.04 18.27 -3.88
C ALA A 99 2.26 17.16 -4.92
N ASP A 100 3.52 16.80 -5.15
CA ASP A 100 3.92 15.75 -6.08
C ASP A 100 5.01 14.88 -5.44
N CYS A 101 4.69 13.60 -5.22
CA CYS A 101 5.62 12.56 -4.82
C CYS A 101 5.85 11.51 -5.91
N THR A 102 5.41 11.76 -7.14
CA THR A 102 5.73 10.90 -8.29
C THR A 102 7.08 11.24 -8.93
N LYS A 103 7.55 12.48 -8.74
CA LYS A 103 8.86 12.93 -9.24
C LYS A 103 10.04 12.23 -8.57
N ASP A 104 10.04 12.17 -7.25
CA ASP A 104 11.10 11.53 -6.45
C ASP A 104 10.55 10.40 -5.59
N GLY A 105 9.49 10.66 -4.81
CA GLY A 105 8.82 9.63 -4.02
C GLY A 105 9.78 8.88 -3.10
N PHE A 106 9.73 7.55 -3.13
CA PHE A 106 10.71 6.71 -2.44
C PHE A 106 12.08 6.77 -3.11
N VAL A 107 13.10 7.12 -2.34
CA VAL A 107 14.51 7.13 -2.77
C VAL A 107 15.34 6.28 -1.81
N GLY A 108 15.98 5.24 -2.33
CA GLY A 108 16.82 4.33 -1.55
C GLY A 108 16.67 2.88 -2.01
N THR A 109 17.34 1.98 -1.30
CA THR A 109 17.21 0.53 -1.51
C THR A 109 16.28 -0.05 -0.46
N PHE A 110 15.25 -0.76 -0.91
CA PHE A 110 14.26 -1.39 -0.03
C PHE A 110 14.32 -2.91 -0.20
N GLU A 111 14.83 -3.59 0.82
CA GLU A 111 15.05 -5.04 0.79
C GLU A 111 14.72 -5.68 2.14
N ARG A 112 13.97 -6.78 2.08
CA ARG A 112 13.59 -7.56 3.26
C ARG A 112 14.83 -8.01 4.05
N GLY A 113 14.77 -7.85 5.36
CA GLY A 113 15.83 -8.25 6.28
C GLY A 113 17.08 -7.36 6.24
N THR A 114 17.12 -6.34 5.37
CA THR A 114 18.22 -5.39 5.29
C THR A 114 17.82 -4.06 5.92
N THR A 115 18.56 -3.60 6.93
CA THR A 115 18.31 -2.30 7.56
C THR A 115 18.46 -1.17 6.54
N LEU A 116 17.48 -0.26 6.51
CA LEU A 116 17.50 0.89 5.62
C LEU A 116 18.69 1.80 5.95
N SER A 117 19.39 2.24 4.90
CA SER A 117 20.52 3.17 5.00
C SER A 117 20.28 4.36 4.07
N GLY A 118 19.98 5.53 4.64
CA GLY A 118 19.74 6.76 3.89
C GLY A 118 18.46 6.77 3.04
N ALA A 119 17.51 5.85 3.28
CA ALA A 119 16.26 5.80 2.55
C ALA A 119 15.34 6.98 2.91
N THR A 120 14.67 7.55 1.92
CA THR A 120 13.82 8.73 2.09
C THR A 120 12.52 8.64 1.28
N PHE A 121 11.53 9.44 1.65
CA PHE A 121 10.36 9.76 0.84
C PHE A 121 10.32 11.27 0.59
N LYS A 122 10.25 11.70 -0.67
CA LYS A 122 10.35 13.10 -1.06
C LYS A 122 9.08 13.60 -1.71
N ILE A 123 8.62 14.77 -1.24
CA ILE A 123 7.48 15.49 -1.82
C ILE A 123 7.97 16.85 -2.32
N THR A 124 7.63 17.17 -3.56
CA THR A 124 7.77 18.52 -4.09
C THR A 124 6.44 19.25 -3.93
N ILE A 125 6.46 20.40 -3.23
CA ILE A 125 5.28 21.27 -3.09
C ILE A 125 5.53 22.53 -3.91
N THR A 126 4.64 22.82 -4.85
CA THR A 126 4.72 23.97 -5.75
C THR A 126 3.61 24.96 -5.45
N ASN A 127 3.97 26.25 -5.34
CA ASN A 127 3.01 27.33 -5.24
C ASN A 127 2.75 27.95 -6.63
N LYS A 128 1.59 27.65 -7.21
CA LYS A 128 1.11 28.21 -8.49
C LYS A 128 0.19 29.42 -8.30
N GLY A 129 0.06 29.91 -7.07
CA GLY A 129 -0.78 31.03 -6.72
C GLY A 129 -0.18 32.38 -7.09
N LYS A 130 -0.88 33.44 -6.72
CA LYS A 130 -0.42 34.83 -6.87
C LYS A 130 0.13 35.43 -5.57
N ARG A 131 0.15 34.65 -4.48
CA ARG A 131 0.69 35.02 -3.16
C ARG A 131 1.58 33.92 -2.61
N ALA A 132 2.44 34.25 -1.66
CA ALA A 132 3.15 33.25 -0.88
C ALA A 132 2.16 32.37 -0.11
N SER A 133 2.54 31.13 0.20
CA SER A 133 1.71 30.24 1.01
C SER A 133 1.58 30.75 2.44
N LYS A 134 0.60 30.25 3.19
CA LYS A 134 0.66 30.28 4.66
C LYS A 134 1.86 29.46 5.14
N LEU A 135 2.26 29.66 6.40
CA LEU A 135 3.25 28.80 7.05
C LEU A 135 2.71 27.36 7.07
N LEU A 136 3.37 26.49 6.33
CA LEU A 136 3.13 25.05 6.35
C LEU A 136 4.00 24.44 7.43
N SER A 137 3.46 23.52 8.21
CA SER A 137 4.20 22.76 9.23
C SER A 137 4.19 21.30 8.84
N PHE A 138 5.34 20.64 8.91
CA PHE A 138 5.52 19.25 8.51
C PHE A 138 5.89 18.40 9.73
N GLN A 139 5.21 17.27 9.87
CA GLN A 139 5.38 16.30 10.95
C GLN A 139 5.55 14.91 10.37
N THR A 140 6.23 14.00 11.09
CA THR A 140 6.40 12.62 10.63
C THR A 140 5.07 11.89 10.41
N THR A 141 4.02 12.29 11.11
CA THR A 141 2.64 11.76 10.98
C THR A 141 1.96 12.12 9.67
N ASP A 142 2.50 13.08 8.90
CA ASP A 142 1.95 13.46 7.60
C ASP A 142 2.17 12.37 6.55
N LEU A 143 3.14 11.47 6.75
CA LEU A 143 3.42 10.34 5.88
C LEU A 143 3.02 9.04 6.58
N VAL A 144 2.01 8.36 6.03
CA VAL A 144 1.59 7.04 6.48
C VAL A 144 2.17 5.99 5.55
N LEU A 145 2.84 4.99 6.11
CA LEU A 145 3.38 3.85 5.38
C LEU A 145 2.47 2.63 5.53
N SER A 146 2.23 1.91 4.43
CA SER A 146 1.44 0.68 4.43
C SER A 146 1.98 -0.36 3.43
N GLY A 147 1.47 -1.59 3.49
CA GLY A 147 1.83 -2.69 2.59
C GLY A 147 3.03 -3.53 3.04
N VAL A 148 4.07 -2.94 3.66
CA VAL A 148 5.22 -3.68 4.22
C VAL A 148 5.54 -3.19 5.64
N SER A 149 5.71 -4.13 6.57
CA SER A 149 6.04 -3.85 7.97
C SER A 149 7.54 -3.70 8.22
N GLY A 150 7.90 -3.12 9.38
CA GLY A 150 9.29 -2.96 9.82
C GLY A 150 9.97 -1.67 9.36
N ILE A 151 9.25 -0.79 8.64
CA ILE A 151 9.72 0.52 8.20
C ILE A 151 8.93 1.61 8.94
N SER A 152 9.60 2.68 9.35
CA SER A 152 8.95 3.83 9.98
C SER A 152 9.52 5.17 9.47
N VAL A 153 8.74 6.23 9.67
CA VAL A 153 9.15 7.60 9.37
C VAL A 153 9.89 8.16 10.59
N SER A 154 11.19 8.39 10.44
CA SER A 154 12.10 8.76 11.53
C SER A 154 12.32 10.27 11.69
N GLY A 155 12.01 11.06 10.66
CA GLY A 155 12.16 12.50 10.71
C GLY A 155 11.74 13.20 9.42
N VAL A 156 11.71 14.53 9.48
CA VAL A 156 11.45 15.41 8.34
C VAL A 156 12.55 16.46 8.23
N SER A 157 13.05 16.71 7.02
CA SER A 157 14.20 17.59 6.78
C SER A 157 13.91 19.07 7.07
N LEU A 158 12.64 19.47 7.01
CA LEU A 158 12.19 20.83 7.17
C LEU A 158 10.89 20.82 7.99
N PRO A 159 10.86 21.38 9.21
CA PRO A 159 9.68 21.32 10.07
C PRO A 159 8.60 22.33 9.67
N SER A 160 8.96 23.40 8.95
CA SER A 160 7.99 24.37 8.43
C SER A 160 8.55 25.19 7.26
N ALA A 161 7.66 25.74 6.43
CA ALA A 161 8.03 26.58 5.29
C ALA A 161 6.92 27.55 4.86
N ILE A 162 7.33 28.69 4.31
CA ILE A 162 6.49 29.55 3.47
C ILE A 162 7.02 29.40 2.04
N ILE A 163 6.14 29.09 1.09
CA ILE A 163 6.50 28.89 -0.32
C ILE A 163 6.18 30.18 -1.07
N PRO A 164 7.19 30.92 -1.60
CA PRO A 164 6.94 32.12 -2.38
C PRO A 164 6.18 31.85 -3.68
N VAL A 165 5.64 32.91 -4.28
CA VAL A 165 4.91 32.85 -5.56
C VAL A 165 5.77 32.20 -6.64
N GLY A 166 5.21 31.19 -7.32
CA GLY A 166 5.87 30.51 -8.44
C GLY A 166 7.04 29.60 -8.05
N GLN A 167 7.32 29.45 -6.75
CA GLN A 167 8.42 28.63 -6.26
C GLN A 167 7.97 27.23 -5.85
N SER A 168 8.95 26.33 -5.69
CA SER A 168 8.74 24.99 -5.12
C SER A 168 9.72 24.74 -3.98
N ILE A 169 9.30 23.89 -3.04
CA ILE A 169 10.16 23.32 -2.01
C ILE A 169 10.13 21.79 -2.11
N THR A 170 11.17 21.14 -1.59
CA THR A 170 11.19 19.69 -1.42
C THR A 170 11.24 19.36 0.06
N VAL A 171 10.23 18.62 0.53
CA VAL A 171 10.17 18.09 1.89
C VAL A 171 10.65 16.65 1.84
N THR A 172 11.66 16.33 2.65
CA THR A 172 12.24 14.98 2.71
C THR A 172 11.89 14.32 4.03
N TYR A 173 11.23 13.17 3.97
CA TYR A 173 10.96 12.31 5.10
C TYR A 173 12.01 11.21 5.17
N ASN A 174 12.71 11.10 6.31
CA ASN A 174 13.73 10.09 6.52
C ASN A 174 13.07 8.78 6.96
N LEU A 175 13.42 7.68 6.30
CA LEU A 175 12.89 6.35 6.62
C LEU A 175 13.94 5.54 7.39
N SER A 176 13.50 4.76 8.36
CA SER A 176 14.35 3.85 9.13
C SER A 176 13.66 2.51 9.36
N GLY A 177 14.41 1.56 9.94
CA GLY A 177 13.94 0.22 10.23
C GLY A 177 14.48 -0.83 9.27
N THR A 178 13.93 -2.04 9.37
CA THR A 178 14.31 -3.23 8.60
C THR A 178 13.02 -3.86 8.08
N PRO A 179 12.77 -3.85 6.75
CA PRO A 179 11.56 -4.44 6.21
C PRO A 179 11.45 -5.92 6.55
N THR A 180 10.28 -6.37 7.04
CA THR A 180 10.09 -7.76 7.48
C THR A 180 9.54 -8.68 6.38
N GLY A 181 9.06 -8.12 5.28
CA GLY A 181 8.50 -8.84 4.13
C GLY A 181 8.87 -8.16 2.81
N GLY A 182 8.65 -8.85 1.69
CA GLY A 182 8.68 -8.24 0.37
C GLY A 182 7.33 -7.67 -0.04
N GLY A 183 7.26 -7.02 -1.20
CA GLY A 183 5.99 -6.57 -1.80
C GLY A 183 5.93 -5.08 -2.08
N THR A 184 4.73 -4.50 -2.14
CA THR A 184 4.53 -3.08 -2.44
C THR A 184 4.46 -2.28 -1.15
N LEU A 185 5.41 -1.38 -0.94
CA LEU A 185 5.37 -0.35 0.11
C LEU A 185 4.68 0.88 -0.46
N THR A 186 3.62 1.33 0.21
CA THR A 186 2.87 2.54 -0.14
C THR A 186 3.16 3.64 0.86
N GLY A 187 3.45 4.83 0.35
CA GLY A 187 3.56 6.05 1.13
C GLY A 187 2.43 7.00 0.77
N ASP A 188 1.50 7.19 1.69
CA ASP A 188 0.40 8.14 1.59
C ASP A 188 0.76 9.38 2.39
N TRP A 189 1.06 10.47 1.69
CA TRP A 189 1.35 11.75 2.31
C TRP A 189 0.12 12.64 2.30
N SER A 190 -0.17 13.26 3.44
CA SER A 190 -1.24 14.24 3.58
C SER A 190 -0.83 15.34 4.57
N ASN A 191 -1.08 16.59 4.19
CA ASN A 191 -0.89 17.75 5.06
C ASN A 191 -1.94 18.78 4.64
N ILE A 192 -2.70 19.32 5.59
CA ILE A 192 -3.83 20.24 5.33
C ILE A 192 -4.78 19.66 4.26
N ASP A 193 -4.89 20.30 3.08
CA ASP A 193 -5.73 19.86 1.95
C ASP A 193 -4.88 19.29 0.79
N LEU A 194 -3.58 19.08 1.03
CA LEU A 194 -2.66 18.51 0.06
C LEU A 194 -2.48 17.03 0.37
N GLY A 195 -2.37 16.24 -0.69
CA GLY A 195 -2.01 14.84 -0.57
C GLY A 195 -1.38 14.32 -1.85
N CYS A 196 -0.56 13.29 -1.69
CA CYS A 196 -0.03 12.52 -2.81
C CYS A 196 0.32 11.12 -2.32
N THR A 197 0.26 10.15 -3.23
CA THR A 197 0.60 8.76 -2.95
C THR A 197 1.71 8.31 -3.90
N ASN A 198 2.68 7.56 -3.38
CA ASN A 198 3.67 6.89 -4.19
C ASN A 198 3.92 5.48 -3.66
N THR A 199 4.43 4.59 -4.51
CA THR A 199 4.68 3.19 -4.17
C THR A 199 6.05 2.76 -4.63
N VAL A 200 6.71 1.90 -3.86
CA VAL A 200 7.97 1.23 -4.25
C VAL A 200 7.88 -0.26 -3.96
N THR A 201 8.56 -1.08 -4.76
CA THR A 201 8.70 -2.51 -4.46
C THR A 201 9.83 -2.73 -3.46
N VAL A 202 9.52 -3.42 -2.35
CA VAL A 202 10.49 -3.98 -1.41
C VAL A 202 10.87 -5.37 -1.91
N ASN A 203 12.13 -5.54 -2.29
CA ASN A 203 12.63 -6.82 -2.80
C ASN A 203 12.68 -7.86 -1.66
N SER A 204 12.23 -9.10 -1.93
CA SER A 204 12.26 -10.18 -0.92
C SER A 204 13.69 -10.66 -0.57
N GLY A 205 14.73 -10.12 -1.21
CA GLY A 205 16.12 -10.51 -1.01
C GLY A 205 16.39 -11.92 -1.55
N ASN A 206 17.31 -12.62 -0.91
CA ASN A 206 17.52 -14.05 -1.20
C ASN A 206 16.43 -14.88 -0.53
N ILE A 207 15.83 -15.79 -1.28
CA ILE A 207 14.84 -16.74 -0.80
C ILE A 207 15.58 -17.95 -0.23
N ARG A 208 15.33 -18.25 1.04
CA ARG A 208 16.03 -19.29 1.80
C ARG A 208 15.20 -20.57 1.77
N ILE A 209 15.60 -21.51 0.93
CA ILE A 209 14.95 -22.81 0.80
C ILE A 209 15.75 -23.84 1.60
N ALA A 210 15.15 -24.32 2.68
CA ALA A 210 15.63 -25.51 3.37
C ALA A 210 15.08 -26.76 2.69
N TYR A 211 15.85 -27.83 2.67
CA TYR A 211 15.39 -29.13 2.19
C TYR A 211 15.73 -30.25 3.15
N TRP A 212 14.82 -31.22 3.22
CA TRP A 212 14.88 -32.38 4.10
C TRP A 212 14.69 -33.66 3.28
N ALA A 213 15.63 -34.60 3.41
CA ALA A 213 15.78 -35.81 2.58
C ALA A 213 16.27 -35.56 1.13
N SER A 214 16.36 -36.64 0.36
CA SER A 214 16.68 -36.63 -1.07
C SER A 214 15.47 -36.30 -1.93
N TYR A 215 15.71 -36.05 -3.22
CA TYR A 215 14.67 -35.68 -4.20
C TYR A 215 13.79 -34.53 -3.73
N THR A 216 14.46 -33.43 -3.42
CA THR A 216 13.88 -32.17 -2.96
C THR A 216 14.42 -30.99 -3.75
N ILE A 217 13.63 -29.90 -3.81
CA ILE A 217 14.09 -28.62 -4.35
C ILE A 217 15.31 -28.15 -3.53
N GLY A 218 16.41 -27.88 -4.20
CA GLY A 218 17.71 -27.55 -3.60
C GLY A 218 18.67 -28.73 -3.43
N SER A 219 18.22 -29.98 -3.55
CA SER A 219 19.09 -31.16 -3.53
C SER A 219 19.72 -31.43 -4.90
N SER A 220 20.81 -32.20 -4.94
CA SER A 220 21.49 -32.58 -6.18
C SER A 220 20.65 -33.45 -7.13
N HIS A 221 19.56 -34.05 -6.64
CA HIS A 221 18.66 -34.86 -7.46
C HIS A 221 17.81 -34.03 -8.42
N PHE A 222 17.61 -32.73 -8.15
CA PHE A 222 16.88 -31.80 -9.01
C PHE A 222 17.81 -30.73 -9.60
N SER A 223 18.98 -31.15 -10.10
CA SER A 223 20.01 -30.24 -10.62
C SER A 223 19.48 -29.28 -11.69
N THR A 224 18.69 -29.77 -12.66
CA THR A 224 18.14 -28.93 -13.74
C THR A 224 17.11 -27.93 -13.22
N PHE A 225 16.15 -28.37 -12.39
CA PHE A 225 15.17 -27.46 -11.80
C PHE A 225 15.84 -26.41 -10.89
N ASN A 226 16.85 -26.81 -10.11
CA ASN A 226 17.62 -25.87 -9.30
C ASN A 226 18.40 -24.87 -10.18
N ALA A 227 18.92 -25.30 -11.33
CA ALA A 227 19.56 -24.40 -12.29
C ALA A 227 18.56 -23.39 -12.88
N GLN A 228 17.32 -23.82 -13.18
CA GLN A 228 16.24 -22.91 -13.59
C GLN A 228 15.91 -21.88 -12.50
N LEU A 229 15.87 -22.29 -11.22
CA LEU A 229 15.69 -21.38 -10.09
C LEU A 229 16.85 -20.39 -9.93
N GLN A 230 18.09 -20.83 -10.18
CA GLN A 230 19.29 -19.98 -10.08
C GLN A 230 19.54 -19.12 -11.32
N ASN A 231 18.82 -19.35 -12.43
CA ASN A 231 19.00 -18.60 -13.66
C ASN A 231 18.46 -17.16 -13.53
N PRO A 232 19.31 -16.11 -13.68
CA PRO A 232 18.91 -14.72 -13.52
C PRO A 232 17.86 -14.23 -14.52
N VAL A 233 17.67 -14.94 -15.65
CA VAL A 233 16.62 -14.65 -16.63
C VAL A 233 15.24 -15.10 -16.12
N ASN A 234 15.21 -16.15 -15.30
CA ASN A 234 13.97 -16.67 -14.72
C ASN A 234 13.64 -15.96 -13.40
N TYR A 235 14.64 -15.80 -12.52
CA TYR A 235 14.48 -15.25 -11.17
C TYR A 235 15.57 -14.24 -10.84
N GLY A 236 15.20 -13.12 -10.22
CA GLY A 236 16.13 -12.05 -9.85
C GLY A 236 15.67 -10.70 -10.39
N SER A 237 16.36 -9.61 -10.06
CA SER A 237 15.88 -8.24 -10.30
C SER A 237 15.47 -7.90 -11.75
N GLY A 238 16.00 -8.60 -12.76
CA GLY A 238 15.64 -8.46 -14.17
C GLY A 238 15.01 -9.70 -14.79
N GLY A 239 14.70 -10.73 -13.99
CA GLY A 239 14.13 -11.99 -14.46
C GLY A 239 12.62 -11.94 -14.65
N THR A 240 12.06 -13.02 -15.17
CA THR A 240 10.60 -13.21 -15.34
C THR A 240 9.86 -13.04 -14.01
N TYR A 241 10.39 -13.60 -12.93
CA TYR A 241 9.97 -13.30 -11.56
C TYR A 241 10.99 -12.38 -10.89
N SER A 242 10.64 -11.09 -10.77
CA SER A 242 11.61 -10.03 -10.45
C SER A 242 11.67 -9.56 -9.00
N ASN A 243 10.73 -9.99 -8.15
CA ASN A 243 10.63 -9.52 -6.76
C ASN A 243 11.56 -10.26 -5.78
N MET A 244 12.80 -10.54 -6.19
CA MET A 244 13.80 -11.24 -5.36
C MET A 244 15.22 -11.05 -5.92
N LYS A 245 16.24 -11.50 -5.19
CA LYS A 245 17.65 -11.56 -5.66
C LYS A 245 18.07 -12.92 -6.19
N GLY A 246 17.52 -14.00 -5.63
CA GLY A 246 17.91 -15.37 -5.94
C GLY A 246 17.58 -16.34 -4.83
N PHE A 247 18.05 -17.57 -4.94
CA PHE A 247 17.78 -18.64 -3.98
C PHE A 247 19.05 -19.07 -3.23
N ILE A 248 18.88 -19.41 -1.96
CA ILE A 248 19.89 -20.08 -1.13
C ILE A 248 19.31 -21.41 -0.68
N PHE A 249 20.01 -22.51 -0.99
CA PHE A 249 19.60 -23.87 -0.62
C PHE A 249 20.36 -24.35 0.62
N THR A 250 19.65 -24.90 1.61
CA THR A 250 20.24 -25.44 2.83
C THR A 250 19.72 -26.84 3.15
N ASN A 251 20.60 -27.82 3.29
CA ASN A 251 20.21 -29.14 3.79
C ASN A 251 19.96 -29.08 5.30
N ILE A 252 18.75 -29.42 5.72
CA ILE A 252 18.36 -29.46 7.14
C ILE A 252 18.05 -30.87 7.63
N THR A 253 18.35 -31.91 6.84
CA THR A 253 18.03 -33.31 7.18
C THR A 253 18.51 -33.70 8.59
N ASN A 254 19.72 -33.27 8.96
CA ASN A 254 20.33 -33.60 10.25
C ASN A 254 20.07 -32.55 11.36
N THR A 255 19.41 -31.43 11.04
CA THR A 255 19.18 -30.32 11.98
C THR A 255 17.70 -30.06 12.25
N LEU A 256 16.78 -30.56 11.41
CA LEU A 256 15.34 -30.37 11.58
C LEU A 256 14.88 -30.82 12.98
N ALA A 257 15.39 -31.95 13.47
CA ALA A 257 15.03 -32.49 14.77
C ALA A 257 15.37 -31.54 15.94
N THR A 258 16.47 -30.78 15.84
CA THR A 258 16.96 -29.90 16.93
C THR A 258 16.45 -28.47 16.85
N LEU A 259 15.98 -28.02 15.69
CA LEU A 259 15.40 -26.69 15.51
C LEU A 259 13.95 -26.63 16.01
N SER A 260 13.57 -25.50 16.58
CA SER A 260 12.16 -25.14 16.84
C SER A 260 11.50 -24.55 15.59
N ALA A 261 10.16 -24.58 15.52
CA ALA A 261 9.42 -23.95 14.41
C ALA A 261 9.73 -22.45 14.27
N THR A 262 9.89 -21.72 15.38
CA THR A 262 10.31 -20.31 15.36
C THR A 262 11.70 -20.12 14.75
N GLN A 263 12.66 -20.99 15.10
CA GLN A 263 13.98 -20.95 14.45
C GLN A 263 13.89 -21.30 12.96
N LEU A 264 13.00 -22.20 12.56
CA LEU A 264 12.79 -22.51 11.14
C LEU A 264 12.28 -21.28 10.37
N VAL A 265 11.24 -20.58 10.85
CA VAL A 265 10.71 -19.36 10.18
C VAL A 265 11.77 -18.25 10.13
N ASN A 266 12.56 -18.10 11.19
CA ASN A 266 13.61 -17.08 11.21
C ASN A 266 14.74 -17.37 10.21
N ASN A 267 14.98 -18.63 9.85
CA ASN A 267 16.10 -19.03 9.01
C ASN A 267 15.70 -19.40 7.57
N TYR A 268 14.46 -19.81 7.34
CA TYR A 268 14.02 -20.37 6.06
C TYR A 268 12.64 -19.86 5.66
N ASP A 269 12.52 -19.45 4.41
CA ASP A 269 11.26 -18.97 3.81
C ASP A 269 10.42 -20.13 3.27
N ILE A 270 11.08 -21.16 2.75
CA ILE A 270 10.47 -22.39 2.23
C ILE A 270 11.19 -23.61 2.83
N ILE A 271 10.44 -24.65 3.18
CA ILE A 271 10.97 -25.99 3.46
C ILE A 271 10.42 -26.97 2.42
N CYS A 272 11.30 -27.68 1.72
CA CYS A 272 10.94 -28.77 0.81
C CYS A 272 11.25 -30.13 1.46
N THR A 273 10.26 -31.02 1.54
CA THR A 273 10.43 -32.41 1.98
C THR A 273 10.32 -33.35 0.78
N GLY A 274 11.02 -34.48 0.81
CA GLY A 274 11.03 -35.43 -0.32
C GLY A 274 11.04 -36.89 0.10
N PHE A 275 11.81 -37.71 -0.61
CA PHE A 275 11.76 -39.17 -0.60
C PHE A 275 12.30 -39.81 0.69
N SER A 276 11.59 -39.59 1.81
CA SER A 276 11.78 -40.26 3.09
C SER A 276 10.56 -40.06 3.98
N ASN A 277 10.23 -41.05 4.82
CA ASN A 277 9.14 -40.92 5.77
C ASN A 277 9.55 -40.09 6.98
N MET A 278 8.99 -38.89 7.07
CA MET A 278 9.13 -38.01 8.23
C MET A 278 8.40 -38.58 9.45
N SER A 279 8.99 -38.46 10.63
CA SER A 279 8.32 -38.85 11.88
C SER A 279 7.09 -37.97 12.15
N SER A 280 6.13 -38.47 12.93
CA SER A 280 4.94 -37.67 13.31
C SER A 280 5.29 -36.38 14.06
N ILE A 281 6.37 -36.41 14.86
CA ILE A 281 6.88 -35.26 15.61
C ILE A 281 7.44 -34.19 14.65
N GLU A 282 8.25 -34.61 13.68
CA GLU A 282 8.81 -33.68 12.69
C GLU A 282 7.72 -33.15 11.75
N ALA A 283 6.75 -33.98 11.35
CA ALA A 283 5.61 -33.55 10.54
C ALA A 283 4.79 -32.47 11.28
N ALA A 284 4.51 -32.66 12.58
CA ALA A 284 3.85 -31.66 13.40
C ALA A 284 4.66 -30.35 13.49
N LYS A 285 6.00 -30.44 13.51
CA LYS A 285 6.88 -29.26 13.47
C LYS A 285 6.82 -28.52 12.13
N ILE A 286 6.74 -29.22 11.01
CA ILE A 286 6.52 -28.60 9.68
C ILE A 286 5.16 -27.90 9.64
N LYS A 287 4.12 -28.50 10.23
CA LYS A 287 2.82 -27.84 10.38
C LYS A 287 2.91 -26.56 11.20
N GLU A 288 3.58 -26.60 12.36
CA GLU A 288 3.80 -25.40 13.19
C GLU A 288 4.59 -24.30 12.46
N TYR A 289 5.61 -24.70 11.67
CA TYR A 289 6.36 -23.78 10.81
C TYR A 289 5.45 -23.08 9.78
N VAL A 290 4.56 -23.84 9.13
CA VAL A 290 3.57 -23.28 8.18
C VAL A 290 2.56 -22.37 8.89
N ASP A 291 2.06 -22.78 10.06
CA ASP A 291 1.11 -21.97 10.85
C ASP A 291 1.72 -20.62 11.30
N LYS A 292 3.05 -20.54 11.40
CA LYS A 292 3.82 -19.32 11.71
C LYS A 292 4.18 -18.49 10.46
N GLY A 293 3.69 -18.86 9.29
CA GLY A 293 3.88 -18.12 8.03
C GLY A 293 4.95 -18.70 7.11
N GLY A 294 5.63 -19.78 7.50
CA GLY A 294 6.51 -20.53 6.60
C GLY A 294 5.74 -21.21 5.46
N ILE A 295 6.46 -21.64 4.42
CA ILE A 295 5.88 -22.35 3.27
C ILE A 295 6.48 -23.74 3.16
N ALA A 296 5.65 -24.78 3.03
CA ALA A 296 6.11 -26.15 2.86
C ALA A 296 5.82 -26.66 1.45
N PHE A 297 6.83 -27.14 0.74
CA PHE A 297 6.66 -28.04 -0.39
C PHE A 297 6.78 -29.48 0.13
N VAL A 298 5.71 -30.25 0.00
CA VAL A 298 5.68 -31.66 0.38
C VAL A 298 5.65 -32.50 -0.87
N LEU A 299 6.79 -33.10 -1.20
CA LEU A 299 6.88 -34.02 -2.33
C LEU A 299 6.64 -35.43 -1.82
N CYS A 300 5.46 -35.96 -2.14
CA CYS A 300 5.06 -37.32 -1.80
C CYS A 300 5.63 -38.31 -2.81
N ASP A 301 5.62 -39.59 -2.41
CA ASP A 301 5.96 -40.74 -3.24
C ASP A 301 5.15 -41.96 -2.70
N ASP A 302 5.28 -43.15 -3.28
CA ASP A 302 4.69 -44.40 -2.83
C ASP A 302 5.05 -44.65 -1.36
N ASN A 303 4.02 -44.62 -0.51
CA ASN A 303 4.13 -44.74 0.95
C ASN A 303 4.98 -43.64 1.62
N VAL A 304 5.20 -42.50 0.98
CA VAL A 304 5.93 -41.34 1.52
C VAL A 304 5.01 -40.12 1.67
N GLY A 305 5.05 -39.48 2.83
CA GLY A 305 4.32 -38.22 3.08
C GLY A 305 3.02 -38.36 3.88
N THR A 306 2.64 -39.58 4.29
CA THR A 306 1.42 -39.82 5.10
C THR A 306 1.38 -39.00 6.39
N ALA A 307 2.50 -38.90 7.11
CA ALA A 307 2.55 -38.10 8.34
C ALA A 307 2.26 -36.62 8.07
N LEU A 308 2.80 -36.06 6.97
CA LEU A 308 2.57 -34.68 6.55
C LEU A 308 1.12 -34.47 6.10
N LEU A 309 0.57 -35.36 5.27
CA LEU A 309 -0.84 -35.29 4.86
C LEU A 309 -1.77 -35.21 6.09
N ASN A 310 -1.53 -36.06 7.09
CA ASN A 310 -2.40 -36.17 8.27
C ASN A 310 -2.30 -34.95 9.19
N VAL A 311 -1.12 -34.38 9.43
CA VAL A 311 -1.00 -33.17 10.26
C VAL A 311 -1.64 -31.93 9.62
N PHE A 312 -1.75 -31.91 8.29
CA PHE A 312 -2.48 -30.87 7.54
C PHE A 312 -3.97 -31.19 7.36
N GLY A 313 -4.50 -32.19 8.07
CA GLY A 313 -5.93 -32.51 8.13
C GLY A 313 -6.42 -33.51 7.08
N GLY A 314 -5.52 -34.04 6.25
CA GLY A 314 -5.84 -35.16 5.38
C GLY A 314 -6.08 -36.45 6.17
N THR A 315 -6.66 -37.45 5.51
CA THR A 315 -6.98 -38.74 6.12
C THR A 315 -6.39 -39.91 5.33
N GLY A 316 -6.25 -41.06 5.98
CA GLY A 316 -5.74 -42.29 5.36
C GLY A 316 -4.23 -42.30 5.17
N SER A 317 -3.77 -42.78 4.01
CA SER A 317 -2.34 -42.93 3.71
C SER A 317 -2.06 -42.58 2.26
N VAL A 318 -0.85 -42.08 2.01
CA VAL A 318 -0.28 -41.99 0.66
C VAL A 318 0.10 -43.40 0.23
N THR A 319 -0.36 -43.83 -0.94
CA THR A 319 -0.14 -45.19 -1.49
C THR A 319 0.40 -45.11 -2.93
N ALA A 320 0.68 -46.23 -3.59
CA ALA A 320 1.10 -46.21 -5.00
C ALA A 320 0.03 -45.60 -5.94
N GLY A 321 0.47 -44.76 -6.89
CA GLY A 321 -0.40 -44.01 -7.81
C GLY A 321 0.00 -44.01 -9.28
N ASP A 322 -0.67 -43.16 -10.05
CA ASP A 322 -0.46 -42.95 -11.49
C ASP A 322 0.52 -41.81 -11.79
N ILE A 323 1.21 -41.90 -12.95
CA ILE A 323 2.26 -40.95 -13.35
C ILE A 323 1.69 -39.62 -13.87
N ASP A 324 0.49 -39.65 -14.45
CA ASP A 324 -0.12 -38.51 -15.11
C ASP A 324 -0.88 -37.61 -14.14
N ALA A 325 -0.88 -36.31 -14.43
CA ALA A 325 -1.80 -35.34 -13.86
C ALA A 325 -2.27 -34.34 -14.93
N ASN A 326 -3.51 -33.89 -14.79
CA ASN A 326 -4.10 -32.82 -15.58
C ASN A 326 -4.15 -31.54 -14.73
N VAL A 327 -3.56 -30.47 -15.23
CA VAL A 327 -3.60 -29.15 -14.60
C VAL A 327 -5.01 -28.57 -14.69
N THR A 328 -5.57 -28.14 -13.56
CA THR A 328 -6.94 -27.60 -13.49
C THR A 328 -7.01 -26.17 -14.05
N THR A 329 -8.22 -25.58 -14.10
CA THR A 329 -8.44 -24.18 -14.47
C THR A 329 -8.25 -23.21 -13.30
N ASN A 330 -7.56 -23.63 -12.23
CA ASN A 330 -7.28 -22.74 -11.11
C ASN A 330 -6.37 -21.60 -11.55
N SER A 331 -6.67 -20.35 -11.16
CA SER A 331 -5.89 -19.18 -11.57
C SER A 331 -4.43 -19.21 -11.09
N ILE A 332 -4.12 -19.96 -10.03
CA ILE A 332 -2.73 -20.17 -9.57
C ILE A 332 -1.88 -20.84 -10.66
N ASN A 333 -2.50 -21.61 -11.55
CA ASN A 333 -1.81 -22.27 -12.65
C ASN A 333 -1.37 -21.26 -13.74
N ASN A 334 -1.81 -19.99 -13.67
CA ASN A 334 -1.49 -18.94 -14.63
C ASN A 334 -0.72 -17.82 -13.95
N GLY A 335 0.57 -18.07 -13.74
CA GLY A 335 1.48 -17.17 -13.05
C GLY A 335 2.42 -16.42 -13.98
N ALA A 336 3.54 -15.97 -13.41
CA ALA A 336 4.56 -15.19 -14.10
C ALA A 336 5.15 -15.89 -15.34
N PHE A 337 5.07 -17.22 -15.42
CA PHE A 337 5.66 -18.02 -16.50
C PHE A 337 4.65 -18.41 -17.60
N GLY A 338 3.44 -17.85 -17.56
CA GLY A 338 2.42 -18.01 -18.58
C GLY A 338 1.26 -18.93 -18.16
N ILE A 339 0.39 -19.26 -19.11
CA ILE A 339 -0.83 -20.05 -18.90
C ILE A 339 -0.52 -21.55 -19.02
N THR A 340 -0.96 -22.36 -18.06
CA THR A 340 -0.78 -23.83 -18.10
C THR A 340 -2.05 -24.64 -17.81
N GLU A 341 -3.23 -24.01 -17.79
CA GLU A 341 -4.51 -24.72 -17.58
C GLU A 341 -4.74 -25.82 -18.62
N ASN A 342 -5.41 -26.90 -18.22
CA ASN A 342 -5.83 -28.01 -19.09
C ASN A 342 -4.67 -28.71 -19.81
N THR A 343 -3.48 -28.69 -19.20
CA THR A 343 -2.29 -29.33 -19.74
C THR A 343 -1.92 -30.56 -18.94
N LYS A 344 -1.17 -31.45 -19.57
CA LYS A 344 -0.67 -32.66 -18.91
C LYS A 344 0.69 -32.40 -18.31
N ILE A 345 0.89 -32.89 -17.09
CA ILE A 345 2.18 -33.01 -16.44
C ILE A 345 2.37 -34.46 -16.01
N ALA A 346 3.60 -34.89 -15.90
CA ALA A 346 3.95 -36.27 -15.57
C ALA A 346 5.03 -36.33 -14.50
N GLY A 347 4.85 -37.28 -13.60
CA GLY A 347 5.85 -37.76 -12.66
C GLY A 347 6.90 -38.65 -13.31
N GLU A 348 7.79 -39.25 -12.54
CA GLU A 348 8.75 -40.27 -12.98
C GLU A 348 9.11 -41.21 -11.82
N GLY A 349 8.99 -42.52 -12.01
CA GLY A 349 9.40 -43.50 -11.00
C GLY A 349 8.25 -43.97 -10.11
N SER A 350 8.49 -44.04 -8.80
CA SER A 350 7.46 -44.32 -7.79
C SER A 350 6.59 -43.08 -7.58
N LEU A 351 5.35 -43.28 -7.10
CA LEU A 351 4.31 -42.27 -7.20
C LEU A 351 3.38 -42.34 -5.99
N GLY A 352 3.11 -41.19 -5.38
CA GLY A 352 2.08 -41.03 -4.37
C GLY A 352 0.67 -40.96 -4.97
N ARG A 353 -0.26 -41.63 -4.30
CA ARG A 353 -1.71 -41.58 -4.55
C ARG A 353 -2.40 -41.04 -3.33
N ILE A 354 -3.10 -39.93 -3.54
CA ILE A 354 -3.97 -39.27 -2.58
C ILE A 354 -5.30 -39.05 -3.28
N ASN A 355 -6.35 -39.69 -2.81
CA ASN A 355 -7.70 -39.50 -3.35
C ASN A 355 -8.27 -38.15 -2.90
N THR A 356 -9.12 -37.54 -3.72
CA THR A 356 -9.74 -36.25 -3.36
C THR A 356 -10.58 -36.33 -2.08
N ASN A 357 -11.16 -37.49 -1.77
CA ASN A 357 -11.90 -37.72 -0.53
C ASN A 357 -11.01 -37.83 0.72
N GLN A 358 -9.69 -37.93 0.56
CA GLN A 358 -8.73 -37.91 1.67
C GLN A 358 -8.40 -36.46 2.09
N LEU A 359 -8.72 -35.46 1.28
CA LEU A 359 -8.39 -34.07 1.55
C LEU A 359 -9.41 -33.42 2.50
N PRO A 360 -8.97 -32.52 3.39
CA PRO A 360 -9.88 -31.75 4.24
C PRO A 360 -10.72 -30.77 3.41
N SER A 361 -11.83 -30.32 3.98
CA SER A 361 -12.63 -29.23 3.41
C SER A 361 -11.77 -27.98 3.23
N GLY A 362 -11.89 -27.32 2.07
CA GLY A 362 -11.14 -26.11 1.75
C GLY A 362 -9.79 -26.36 1.06
N ALA A 363 -9.39 -27.61 0.84
CA ALA A 363 -8.24 -27.94 0.01
C ALA A 363 -8.42 -27.37 -1.42
N VAL A 364 -7.35 -26.79 -1.96
CA VAL A 364 -7.34 -26.25 -3.33
C VAL A 364 -6.58 -27.21 -4.24
N ILE A 365 -7.23 -27.73 -5.27
CA ILE A 365 -6.63 -28.68 -6.21
C ILE A 365 -6.12 -27.92 -7.45
N LEU A 366 -4.82 -28.03 -7.72
CA LEU A 366 -4.13 -27.42 -8.86
C LEU A 366 -3.94 -28.41 -10.02
N ALA A 367 -3.84 -29.71 -9.71
CA ALA A 367 -3.84 -30.78 -10.71
C ALA A 367 -4.50 -32.05 -10.15
N ASP A 368 -5.16 -32.82 -11.01
CA ASP A 368 -5.82 -34.08 -10.66
C ASP A 368 -5.70 -35.15 -11.76
N TYR A 369 -6.01 -36.40 -11.39
CA TYR A 369 -6.16 -37.50 -12.34
C TYR A 369 -7.02 -38.60 -11.74
N ASN A 370 -8.07 -39.05 -12.43
CA ASN A 370 -8.93 -40.18 -12.00
C ASN A 370 -9.35 -40.11 -10.52
N SER A 371 -9.88 -38.96 -10.07
CA SER A 371 -10.27 -38.70 -8.67
C SER A 371 -9.13 -38.72 -7.63
N GLN A 372 -7.89 -38.66 -8.09
CA GLN A 372 -6.70 -38.45 -7.25
C GLN A 372 -6.29 -36.98 -7.32
N ALA A 373 -6.05 -36.37 -6.16
CA ALA A 373 -5.41 -35.07 -6.09
C ALA A 373 -3.91 -35.23 -6.35
N LYS A 374 -3.40 -34.50 -7.34
CA LYS A 374 -2.01 -34.61 -7.78
C LYS A 374 -1.18 -33.47 -7.24
N VAL A 375 -1.62 -32.24 -7.47
CA VAL A 375 -1.04 -31.05 -6.84
C VAL A 375 -2.13 -30.31 -6.11
N PHE A 376 -1.94 -30.03 -4.83
CA PHE A 376 -2.96 -29.41 -4.01
C PHE A 376 -2.37 -28.60 -2.86
N LEU A 377 -3.16 -27.67 -2.34
CA LEU A 377 -2.78 -26.74 -1.30
C LEU A 377 -3.60 -27.02 -0.03
N LEU A 378 -2.90 -27.06 1.10
CA LEU A 378 -3.44 -27.20 2.46
C LEU A 378 -2.84 -26.14 3.40
N GLY A 379 -3.30 -26.16 4.65
CA GLY A 379 -2.79 -25.31 5.72
C GLY A 379 -3.28 -23.86 5.65
N ASN A 380 -2.90 -23.06 6.65
CA ASN A 380 -3.28 -21.65 6.72
C ASN A 380 -2.76 -20.90 5.48
N ASP A 381 -3.62 -20.07 4.89
CA ASP A 381 -3.36 -19.30 3.68
C ASP A 381 -2.86 -20.12 2.47
N ASN A 382 -3.14 -21.43 2.44
CA ASN A 382 -2.72 -22.35 1.38
C ASN A 382 -1.18 -22.37 1.21
N ARG A 383 -0.45 -22.43 2.34
CA ARG A 383 1.03 -22.40 2.42
C ARG A 383 1.70 -23.79 2.44
N ALA A 384 0.93 -24.88 2.54
CA ALA A 384 1.46 -26.23 2.35
C ALA A 384 1.08 -26.74 0.97
N ILE A 385 2.08 -26.93 0.10
CA ILE A 385 1.95 -27.27 -1.31
C ILE A 385 2.37 -28.72 -1.47
N PHE A 386 1.43 -29.59 -1.78
CA PHE A 386 1.67 -31.02 -1.95
C PHE A 386 1.81 -31.36 -3.42
N PHE A 387 2.79 -32.18 -3.73
CA PHE A 387 2.96 -32.85 -5.02
C PHE A 387 2.90 -34.35 -4.79
N TRP A 388 2.14 -35.05 -5.63
CA TRP A 388 1.98 -36.50 -5.56
C TRP A 388 3.26 -37.27 -5.87
N ASP A 389 4.18 -36.65 -6.61
CA ASP A 389 5.43 -37.25 -7.04
C ASP A 389 6.52 -36.18 -7.12
N GLU A 390 7.67 -36.47 -6.52
CA GLU A 390 8.87 -35.65 -6.64
C GLU A 390 9.51 -35.78 -8.04
N GLY A 391 9.18 -36.85 -8.79
CA GLY A 391 9.49 -37.06 -10.20
C GLY A 391 9.02 -35.97 -11.15
N ALA A 392 7.96 -35.22 -10.79
CA ALA A 392 7.53 -34.06 -11.57
C ALA A 392 8.64 -33.01 -11.75
N PHE A 393 9.58 -32.91 -10.80
CA PHE A 393 10.69 -31.94 -10.81
C PHE A 393 11.96 -32.43 -11.52
N ARG A 394 11.92 -33.61 -12.14
CA ARG A 394 13.03 -34.16 -12.95
C ARG A 394 12.56 -34.66 -14.31
N ASN A 395 11.33 -35.14 -14.42
CA ASN A 395 10.79 -35.60 -15.69
C ASN A 395 10.58 -34.42 -16.63
N THR A 396 11.05 -34.54 -17.88
CA THR A 396 10.91 -33.53 -18.94
C THR A 396 11.53 -32.15 -18.65
N ILE A 397 12.28 -31.99 -17.56
CA ILE A 397 13.03 -30.77 -17.24
C ILE A 397 14.43 -30.89 -17.81
N VAL A 398 14.65 -30.23 -18.95
CA VAL A 398 15.76 -30.59 -19.86
C VAL A 398 16.87 -29.54 -19.97
N ARG A 399 16.65 -28.30 -19.51
CA ARG A 399 17.63 -27.20 -19.58
C ARG A 399 17.30 -26.04 -18.64
N ASP A 400 18.17 -25.03 -18.61
CA ASP A 400 18.03 -23.86 -17.73
C ASP A 400 16.93 -22.87 -18.14
N ALA A 401 16.36 -23.01 -19.35
CA ALA A 401 15.22 -22.25 -19.82
C ALA A 401 13.91 -22.90 -19.35
N ILE A 402 12.90 -22.08 -19.05
CA ILE A 402 11.55 -22.52 -18.71
C ILE A 402 10.69 -22.43 -19.97
N ASP A 403 10.44 -23.55 -20.65
CA ASP A 403 9.76 -23.51 -21.95
C ASP A 403 8.66 -24.56 -22.11
N THR A 404 8.81 -25.73 -21.49
CA THR A 404 7.78 -26.75 -21.49
C THR A 404 6.62 -26.32 -20.61
N THR A 405 5.45 -26.89 -20.88
CA THR A 405 4.27 -26.58 -20.08
C THR A 405 4.38 -27.10 -18.64
N GLN A 406 5.08 -28.22 -18.44
CA GLN A 406 5.38 -28.75 -17.10
C GLN A 406 6.29 -27.79 -16.32
N GLU A 407 7.40 -27.33 -16.92
CA GLU A 407 8.29 -26.36 -16.27
C GLU A 407 7.52 -25.09 -15.90
N LYS A 408 6.74 -24.52 -16.83
CA LYS A 408 5.91 -23.34 -16.56
C LYS A 408 4.93 -23.56 -15.41
N PHE A 409 4.30 -24.73 -15.33
CA PHE A 409 3.38 -25.05 -14.25
C PHE A 409 4.11 -25.10 -12.90
N LEU A 410 5.22 -25.83 -12.82
CA LEU A 410 6.02 -25.93 -11.59
C LEU A 410 6.54 -24.56 -11.15
N HIS A 411 6.99 -23.73 -12.08
CA HIS A 411 7.47 -22.39 -11.81
C HIS A 411 6.35 -21.39 -11.48
N ASN A 412 5.12 -21.60 -11.97
CA ASN A 412 3.94 -20.85 -11.52
C ASN A 412 3.55 -21.21 -10.09
N VAL A 413 3.63 -22.49 -9.71
CA VAL A 413 3.43 -22.90 -8.31
C VAL A 413 4.52 -22.33 -7.39
N MET A 414 5.78 -22.30 -7.86
CA MET A 414 6.86 -21.61 -7.15
C MET A 414 6.59 -20.10 -7.06
N ALA A 415 6.18 -19.43 -8.13
CA ALA A 415 5.84 -18.01 -8.13
C ALA A 415 4.69 -17.69 -7.15
N TYR A 416 3.68 -18.57 -7.07
CA TYR A 416 2.63 -18.49 -6.06
C TYR A 416 3.18 -18.55 -4.64
N ALA A 417 4.09 -19.49 -4.36
CA ALA A 417 4.76 -19.58 -3.06
C ALA A 417 5.56 -18.31 -2.76
N LEU A 418 6.32 -17.80 -3.73
CA LEU A 418 7.10 -16.58 -3.59
C LEU A 418 6.24 -15.33 -3.33
N GLY A 419 5.02 -15.27 -3.87
CA GLY A 419 4.09 -14.17 -3.62
C GLY A 419 3.54 -14.14 -2.18
N LYS A 420 3.82 -15.16 -1.37
CA LYS A 420 3.40 -15.27 0.05
C LYS A 420 4.51 -14.88 1.03
N ILE A 421 5.68 -14.48 0.52
CA ILE A 421 6.90 -14.09 1.24
C ILE A 421 7.09 -12.57 1.18
#